data_AF-E5CHC2-F1
#
_entry.id   AF-E5CHC2-F1
#
_cell.length_a   1.000
_cell.length_b   1.000
_cell.length_c   1.000
_cell.angle_alpha   90.00
_cell.angle_beta   90.00
_cell.angle_gamma   90.00
#
_symmetry.space_group_name_H-M   'P 1'
#
loop_
_entity.id
_entity.type
_entity.pdbx_description
1 polymer ?
#
loop_
_entity_poly.entity_id
_entity_poly.type
_entity_poly.pdbx_seq_one_letter_code
_entity_poly.pdbx_strand_id
1 'polypeptide(L)'
;MEKRYNTNWYMTLMFMLSMVVSLSFSACSDDDKNSSEQDMINTYVTKFQEQISEMAALRDDSPYGLQQGMYPEESKDILNSAIEKLEQVIENLSNGSYVEPAKSKFEQLLAETKRAISNFKESIRTTDYVDPNEDYELYVNGHQGGYIDFGVSPNFSRFGSEGQQTFTIELWMKVKSQEGFGSVISTFVEKGDDNDPNHYRKGWCVNLFDQKSLRMSYASDNWNLMEPGFEFNTLNEWVHFAAVMNEKGFNGETNGSGSPIICKIYLNGELKTTRAKSDMAGNYTSNTLENTAMVAFGQMDPVSGIKGDRKVEGYIKHFHIWKSAKSESDIKKLAQYQLLVTGDESDLVCGWPFNRLPDDFNNVEDLTGRYFASLKGNFQWVNLK
;
A
#
# COMPACT_ATOMS: atom_id res chain seq x y z
N MET A 1 28.86 78.24 -60.87
CA MET A 1 29.47 78.61 -59.58
C MET A 1 28.38 78.70 -58.55
N GLU A 2 28.68 78.20 -57.36
CA GLU A 2 27.86 78.10 -56.17
C GLU A 2 26.93 79.30 -55.93
N LYS A 3 25.69 79.02 -55.51
CA LYS A 3 25.29 79.26 -54.12
C LYS A 3 23.83 78.86 -53.91
N ARG A 4 23.66 77.88 -53.00
CA ARG A 4 22.42 77.62 -52.27
C ARG A 4 22.13 78.82 -51.38
N TYR A 5 20.94 79.40 -51.50
CA TYR A 5 20.22 80.04 -50.39
C TYR A 5 18.73 80.02 -50.73
N ASN A 6 17.94 79.34 -49.90
CA ASN A 6 16.59 79.76 -49.52
C ASN A 6 16.06 78.83 -48.42
N THR A 7 15.17 79.20 -47.50
CA THR A 7 14.88 80.40 -46.71
C THR A 7 13.82 79.91 -45.69
N ASN A 8 14.00 80.30 -44.43
CA ASN A 8 13.03 80.43 -43.34
C ASN A 8 12.00 79.33 -42.99
N TRP A 9 12.36 78.66 -41.90
CA TRP A 9 11.62 78.35 -40.68
C TRP A 9 10.30 79.14 -40.38
N TYR A 10 9.28 78.35 -40.00
CA TYR A 10 8.07 78.54 -39.15
C TYR A 10 6.75 79.13 -39.66
N MET A 11 5.74 78.27 -39.43
CA MET A 11 4.47 78.54 -38.75
C MET A 11 3.34 79.19 -39.55
N THR A 12 2.36 78.36 -39.86
CA THR A 12 0.99 78.34 -39.28
C THR A 12 -0.08 78.27 -40.36
N LEU A 13 -1.08 77.42 -40.10
CA LEU A 13 -2.40 77.37 -40.75
C LEU A 13 -2.41 76.89 -42.21
N MET A 14 -3.31 76.02 -42.64
CA MET A 14 -4.34 75.19 -42.03
C MET A 14 -4.99 74.50 -43.25
N PHE A 15 -5.42 73.27 -43.05
CA PHE A 15 -6.67 72.76 -43.62
C PHE A 15 -6.81 72.58 -45.14
N MET A 16 -7.05 71.30 -45.46
CA MET A 16 -8.11 70.81 -46.36
C MET A 16 -7.91 71.02 -47.86
N LEU A 17 -8.31 70.13 -48.76
CA LEU A 17 -8.88 68.78 -48.73
C LEU A 17 -9.20 68.53 -50.22
N SER A 18 -8.63 67.51 -50.86
CA SER A 18 -9.25 66.79 -52.00
C SER A 18 -8.33 65.64 -52.42
N MET A 19 -8.67 64.43 -51.97
CA MET A 19 -9.36 63.39 -52.76
C MET A 19 -8.44 62.70 -53.77
N VAL A 20 -7.93 61.51 -53.42
CA VAL A 20 -8.46 60.17 -53.80
C VAL A 20 -7.79 59.72 -55.12
N VAL A 21 -7.02 58.62 -55.15
CA VAL A 21 -7.41 57.22 -55.43
C VAL A 21 -6.12 56.38 -55.22
N SER A 22 -5.97 55.71 -54.09
CA SER A 22 -6.14 54.26 -53.88
C SER A 22 -5.16 53.33 -54.62
N LEU A 23 -4.31 52.68 -53.83
CA LEU A 23 -3.94 51.28 -54.05
C LEU A 23 -4.33 50.49 -52.80
N SER A 24 -5.15 49.50 -53.06
CA SER A 24 -5.82 48.59 -52.15
C SER A 24 -4.81 47.66 -51.47
N PHE A 25 -4.87 47.57 -50.15
CA PHE A 25 -4.66 46.29 -49.48
C PHE A 25 -5.86 46.05 -48.56
N SER A 26 -6.64 45.04 -48.93
CA SER A 26 -7.63 44.41 -48.06
C SER A 26 -6.92 43.90 -46.81
N ALA A 27 -7.12 44.56 -45.68
CA ALA A 27 -7.02 43.93 -44.37
C ALA A 27 -8.34 43.19 -44.13
N CYS A 28 -8.38 41.90 -44.49
CA CYS A 28 -9.37 41.01 -43.90
C CYS A 28 -8.99 40.81 -42.43
N SER A 29 -9.91 41.07 -41.51
CA SER A 29 -9.73 40.89 -40.08
C SER A 29 -9.54 39.40 -39.74
N ASP A 30 -8.33 39.03 -39.33
CA ASP A 30 -8.03 37.72 -38.74
C ASP A 30 -8.52 37.58 -37.29
N ASP A 31 -9.12 38.63 -36.71
CA ASP A 31 -9.61 38.65 -35.33
C ASP A 31 -10.84 37.74 -35.08
N ASP A 32 -11.65 37.47 -36.10
CA ASP A 32 -12.88 36.66 -35.96
C ASP A 32 -12.61 35.14 -35.97
N LYS A 33 -11.50 34.69 -36.55
CA LYS A 33 -11.15 33.25 -36.59
C LYS A 33 -10.58 32.77 -35.27
N ASN A 34 -9.68 33.55 -34.68
CA ASN A 34 -9.05 33.25 -33.39
C ASN A 34 -10.06 33.19 -32.24
N SER A 35 -11.08 34.05 -32.23
CA SER A 35 -12.13 34.02 -31.21
C SER A 35 -12.99 32.75 -31.30
N SER A 36 -13.38 32.35 -32.51
CA SER A 36 -14.21 31.14 -32.72
C SER A 36 -13.50 29.83 -32.36
N GLU A 37 -12.19 29.74 -32.60
CA GLU A 37 -11.37 28.58 -32.25
C GLU A 37 -11.12 28.51 -30.74
N GLN A 38 -10.82 29.66 -30.12
CA GLN A 38 -10.67 29.75 -28.68
C GLN A 38 -11.98 29.41 -27.95
N ASP A 39 -13.13 29.87 -28.46
CA ASP A 39 -14.45 29.54 -27.91
C ASP A 39 -14.77 28.04 -28.01
N MET A 40 -14.38 27.40 -29.12
CA MET A 40 -14.47 25.95 -29.27
C MET A 40 -13.59 25.24 -28.25
N ILE A 41 -12.31 25.63 -28.12
CA ILE A 41 -11.38 25.04 -27.16
C ILE A 41 -11.93 25.18 -25.75
N ASN A 42 -12.37 26.38 -25.35
CA ASN A 42 -12.98 26.63 -24.05
C ASN A 42 -14.20 25.72 -23.81
N THR A 43 -15.03 25.52 -24.82
CA THR A 43 -16.20 24.61 -24.75
C THR A 43 -15.78 23.16 -24.48
N TYR A 44 -14.73 22.66 -25.13
CA TYR A 44 -14.25 21.29 -24.91
C TYR A 44 -13.50 21.13 -23.59
N VAL A 45 -12.73 22.14 -23.16
CA VAL A 45 -12.09 22.16 -21.83
C VAL A 45 -13.14 22.01 -20.73
N THR A 46 -14.24 22.77 -20.79
CA THR A 46 -15.36 22.61 -19.83
C THR A 46 -15.92 21.18 -19.85
N LYS A 47 -16.16 20.60 -21.02
CA LYS A 47 -16.66 19.21 -21.14
C LYS A 47 -15.67 18.17 -20.59
N PHE A 48 -14.37 18.39 -20.78
CA PHE A 48 -13.34 17.52 -20.22
C PHE A 48 -13.30 17.63 -18.70
N GLN A 49 -13.40 18.84 -18.14
CA GLN A 49 -13.48 19.06 -16.69
C GLN A 49 -14.73 18.42 -16.06
N GLU A 50 -15.87 18.49 -16.74
CA GLU A 50 -17.10 17.78 -16.33
C GLU A 50 -16.89 16.25 -16.29
N GLN A 51 -16.27 15.67 -17.33
CA GLN A 51 -15.97 14.23 -17.39
C GLN A 51 -14.94 13.81 -16.33
N ILE A 52 -13.90 14.61 -16.08
CA ILE A 52 -12.94 14.37 -15.00
C ILE A 52 -13.67 14.35 -13.66
N SER A 53 -14.57 15.30 -13.42
CA SER A 53 -15.35 15.37 -12.18
C SER A 53 -16.26 14.16 -12.00
N GLU A 54 -16.93 13.71 -13.06
CA GLU A 54 -17.76 12.49 -13.04
C GLU A 54 -16.93 11.24 -12.74
N MET A 55 -15.80 11.06 -13.43
CA MET A 55 -14.90 9.93 -13.20
C MET A 55 -14.28 9.96 -11.80
N ALA A 56 -13.90 11.14 -11.29
CA ALA A 56 -13.36 11.29 -9.94
C ALA A 56 -14.42 10.94 -8.88
N ALA A 57 -15.66 11.41 -9.03
CA ALA A 57 -16.75 11.04 -8.14
C ALA A 57 -17.03 9.52 -8.17
N LEU A 58 -17.08 8.90 -9.36
CA LEU A 58 -17.19 7.44 -9.46
C LEU A 58 -16.02 6.72 -8.79
N ARG A 59 -14.80 7.21 -8.99
CA ARG A 59 -13.60 6.63 -8.39
C ARG A 59 -13.62 6.72 -6.86
N ASP A 60 -14.02 7.86 -6.31
CA ASP A 60 -13.87 8.16 -4.88
C ASP A 60 -15.06 7.66 -4.04
N ASP A 61 -16.27 7.69 -4.60
CA ASP A 61 -17.51 7.39 -3.86
C ASP A 61 -18.03 5.95 -4.06
N SER A 62 -17.49 5.21 -5.04
CA SER A 62 -17.93 3.84 -5.28
C SER A 62 -17.49 2.87 -4.19
N PRO A 63 -18.27 1.81 -3.91
CA PRO A 63 -17.89 0.81 -2.93
C PRO A 63 -16.93 -0.21 -3.57
N TYR A 64 -15.74 -0.37 -3.00
CA TYR A 64 -14.71 -1.28 -3.49
C TYR A 64 -14.50 -2.47 -2.57
N GLY A 65 -14.22 -3.63 -3.18
CA GLY A 65 -13.81 -4.81 -2.46
C GLY A 65 -14.07 -6.10 -3.20
N LEU A 66 -14.12 -7.20 -2.46
CA LEU A 66 -14.23 -8.55 -3.03
C LEU A 66 -15.66 -9.08 -3.03
N GLN A 67 -16.63 -8.40 -2.41
CA GLN A 67 -18.01 -8.90 -2.33
C GLN A 67 -18.85 -8.55 -3.55
N GLN A 68 -19.92 -9.31 -3.78
CA GLN A 68 -20.95 -9.00 -4.78
C GLN A 68 -21.48 -7.57 -4.59
N GLY A 69 -21.60 -6.84 -5.70
CA GLY A 69 -22.06 -5.44 -5.71
C GLY A 69 -20.96 -4.42 -5.43
N MET A 70 -19.74 -4.85 -5.12
CA MET A 70 -18.56 -3.98 -5.00
C MET A 70 -17.78 -3.95 -6.32
N TYR A 71 -17.01 -2.89 -6.53
CA TYR A 71 -16.04 -2.81 -7.62
C TYR A 71 -14.69 -3.41 -7.20
N PRO A 72 -13.98 -4.12 -8.09
CA PRO A 72 -12.59 -4.47 -7.87
C PRO A 72 -11.73 -3.22 -7.62
N GLU A 73 -10.75 -3.26 -6.72
CA GLU A 73 -9.90 -2.09 -6.45
C GLU A 73 -9.10 -1.67 -7.70
N GLU A 74 -8.65 -2.65 -8.49
CA GLU A 74 -7.95 -2.47 -9.76
C GLU A 74 -8.81 -1.77 -10.83
N SER A 75 -10.15 -1.74 -10.69
CA SER A 75 -11.00 -1.05 -11.67
C SER A 75 -10.86 0.47 -11.58
N LYS A 76 -10.30 1.01 -10.48
CA LYS A 76 -9.94 2.44 -10.36
C LYS A 76 -8.99 2.88 -11.47
N ASP A 77 -8.11 1.99 -11.92
CA ASP A 77 -7.09 2.32 -12.93
C ASP A 77 -7.72 2.66 -14.29
N ILE A 78 -8.91 2.12 -14.58
CA ILE A 78 -9.71 2.48 -15.77
C ILE A 78 -10.03 3.98 -15.74
N LEU A 79 -10.45 4.48 -14.58
CA LEU A 79 -10.83 5.88 -14.38
C LEU A 79 -9.59 6.78 -14.26
N ASN A 80 -8.59 6.39 -13.48
CA ASN A 80 -7.34 7.14 -13.33
C ASN A 80 -6.64 7.39 -14.67
N SER A 81 -6.50 6.35 -15.49
CA SER A 81 -5.88 6.47 -16.82
C SER A 81 -6.64 7.43 -17.74
N ALA A 82 -7.97 7.46 -17.65
CA ALA A 82 -8.80 8.36 -18.45
C ALA A 82 -8.74 9.81 -17.93
N ILE A 83 -8.69 10.01 -16.61
CA ILE A 83 -8.51 11.32 -15.96
C ILE A 83 -7.16 11.91 -16.36
N GLU A 84 -6.06 11.20 -16.14
CA GLU A 84 -4.69 11.67 -16.45
C GLU A 84 -4.56 12.09 -17.92
N LYS A 85 -5.16 11.31 -18.83
CA LYS A 85 -5.17 11.62 -20.26
C LYS A 85 -5.91 12.92 -20.57
N LEU A 86 -7.06 13.18 -19.94
CA LEU A 86 -7.78 14.44 -20.13
C LEU A 86 -7.06 15.63 -19.50
N GLU A 87 -6.47 15.45 -18.31
CA GLU A 87 -5.68 16.49 -17.64
C GLU A 87 -4.48 16.91 -18.50
N GLN A 88 -3.75 15.94 -19.06
CA GLN A 88 -2.64 16.22 -19.98
C GLN A 88 -3.10 16.99 -21.23
N VAL A 89 -4.28 16.67 -21.77
CA VAL A 89 -4.83 17.41 -22.92
C VAL A 89 -5.19 18.84 -22.54
N ILE A 90 -5.83 19.05 -21.39
CA ILE A 90 -6.17 20.40 -20.88
C ILE A 90 -4.90 21.24 -20.65
N GLU A 91 -3.85 20.65 -20.10
CA GLU A 91 -2.56 21.33 -19.90
C GLU A 91 -1.94 21.75 -21.24
N ASN A 92 -1.91 20.85 -22.22
CA ASN A 92 -1.38 21.14 -23.56
C ASN A 92 -2.18 22.25 -24.27
N LEU A 93 -3.50 22.28 -24.08
CA LEU A 93 -4.37 23.34 -24.59
C LEU A 93 -4.07 24.69 -23.92
N SER A 94 -3.83 24.68 -22.61
CA SER A 94 -3.50 25.89 -21.84
C SER A 94 -2.14 26.49 -22.25
N ASN A 95 -1.21 25.65 -22.70
CA ASN A 95 0.13 26.06 -23.13
C ASN A 95 0.21 26.45 -24.62
N GLY A 96 -0.93 26.54 -25.32
CA GLY A 96 -0.98 26.98 -26.72
C GLY A 96 -0.32 26.01 -27.73
N SER A 97 -0.11 24.74 -27.35
CA SER A 97 0.63 23.75 -28.15
C SER A 97 -0.24 23.00 -29.17
N TYR A 98 -1.28 23.64 -29.73
CA TYR A 98 -2.27 22.92 -30.54
C TYR A 98 -1.95 22.91 -32.06
N VAL A 99 -2.16 21.75 -32.71
CA VAL A 99 -2.09 21.57 -34.17
C VAL A 99 -3.37 20.89 -34.66
N GLU A 100 -4.07 21.53 -35.59
CA GLU A 100 -5.35 21.13 -36.21
C GLU A 100 -5.33 19.72 -36.89
N PRO A 101 -6.50 19.03 -37.01
CA PRO A 101 -7.84 19.53 -36.69
C PRO A 101 -8.38 19.07 -35.33
N ALA A 102 -8.73 20.05 -34.48
CA ALA A 102 -8.92 19.85 -33.05
C ALA A 102 -10.16 19.06 -32.64
N LYS A 103 -11.25 19.31 -33.36
CA LYS A 103 -12.58 18.87 -32.97
C LYS A 103 -12.76 17.37 -32.98
N SER A 104 -12.37 16.69 -34.07
CA SER A 104 -12.53 15.23 -34.19
C SER A 104 -11.75 14.49 -33.11
N LYS A 105 -10.58 15.01 -32.73
CA LYS A 105 -9.76 14.44 -31.66
C LYS A 105 -10.40 14.65 -30.29
N PHE A 106 -10.97 15.82 -30.03
CA PHE A 106 -11.70 16.06 -28.79
C PHE A 106 -12.97 15.22 -28.66
N GLU A 107 -13.73 15.04 -29.75
CA GLU A 107 -14.88 14.15 -29.78
C GLU A 107 -14.48 12.69 -29.54
N GLN A 108 -13.36 12.25 -30.12
CA GLN A 108 -12.79 10.93 -29.84
C GLN A 108 -12.44 10.78 -28.34
N LEU A 109 -11.78 11.76 -27.74
CA LEU A 109 -11.42 11.74 -26.32
C LEU A 109 -12.67 11.65 -25.41
N LEU A 110 -13.72 12.43 -25.70
CA LEU A 110 -14.99 12.34 -24.98
C LEU A 110 -15.67 10.97 -25.13
N ALA A 111 -15.54 10.33 -26.29
CA ALA A 111 -16.07 8.98 -26.50
C ALA A 111 -15.26 7.92 -25.75
N GLU A 112 -13.93 8.08 -25.68
CA GLU A 112 -13.03 7.21 -24.92
C GLU A 112 -13.31 7.29 -23.41
N THR A 113 -13.54 8.49 -22.86
CA THR A 113 -13.86 8.64 -21.42
C THR A 113 -15.22 8.07 -21.07
N LYS A 114 -16.24 8.25 -21.93
CA LYS A 114 -17.55 7.59 -21.75
C LYS A 114 -17.42 6.06 -21.77
N ARG A 115 -16.54 5.52 -22.61
CA ARG A 115 -16.24 4.08 -22.61
C ARG A 115 -15.54 3.65 -21.33
N ALA A 116 -14.60 4.44 -20.82
CA ALA A 116 -13.96 4.16 -19.54
C ALA A 116 -14.98 4.10 -18.38
N ILE A 117 -15.93 5.05 -18.35
CA ILE A 117 -17.04 5.03 -17.39
C ILE A 117 -17.91 3.76 -17.55
N SER A 118 -18.23 3.35 -18.78
CA SER A 118 -18.99 2.12 -19.03
C SER A 118 -18.23 0.89 -18.54
N ASN A 119 -16.96 0.77 -18.91
CA ASN A 119 -16.10 -0.35 -18.52
C ASN A 119 -15.95 -0.44 -17.01
N PHE A 120 -15.80 0.71 -16.32
CA PHE A 120 -15.80 0.76 -14.86
C PHE A 120 -17.12 0.23 -14.28
N LYS A 121 -18.26 0.73 -14.75
CA LYS A 121 -19.59 0.27 -14.27
C LYS A 121 -19.82 -1.21 -14.53
N GLU A 122 -19.35 -1.73 -15.66
CA GLU A 122 -19.43 -3.15 -16.03
C GLU A 122 -18.49 -4.03 -15.20
N SER A 123 -17.45 -3.47 -14.58
CA SER A 123 -16.53 -4.22 -13.71
C SER A 123 -17.12 -4.62 -12.36
N ILE A 124 -18.34 -4.16 -12.03
CA ILE A 124 -19.01 -4.50 -10.77
C ILE A 124 -19.09 -6.02 -10.59
N ARG A 125 -18.71 -6.48 -9.40
CA ARG A 125 -18.72 -7.91 -9.09
C ARG A 125 -20.15 -8.42 -9.02
N THR A 126 -20.50 -9.37 -9.90
CA THR A 126 -21.81 -10.03 -9.89
C THR A 126 -21.92 -11.17 -8.88
N THR A 127 -20.79 -11.61 -8.33
CA THR A 127 -20.67 -12.60 -7.25
C THR A 127 -19.53 -12.18 -6.32
N ASP A 128 -19.48 -12.74 -5.11
CA ASP A 128 -18.27 -12.63 -4.29
C ASP A 128 -17.06 -13.15 -5.08
N TYR A 129 -15.95 -12.44 -5.00
CA TYR A 129 -14.66 -12.92 -5.42
C TYR A 129 -14.24 -14.02 -4.46
N VAL A 130 -14.14 -15.20 -5.02
CA VAL A 130 -13.49 -16.33 -4.39
C VAL A 130 -12.10 -16.36 -5.02
N ASP A 131 -11.04 -16.29 -4.21
CA ASP A 131 -9.70 -16.56 -4.73
C ASP A 131 -9.75 -17.95 -5.37
N PRO A 132 -9.56 -18.07 -6.70
CA PRO A 132 -9.69 -19.34 -7.40
C PRO A 132 -8.66 -20.37 -6.92
N ASN A 133 -7.70 -19.95 -6.08
CA ASN A 133 -6.64 -20.75 -5.50
C ASN A 133 -6.82 -21.04 -4.01
N GLU A 134 -7.96 -20.76 -3.37
CA GLU A 134 -8.26 -21.16 -1.97
C GLU A 134 -8.63 -22.65 -1.82
N ASP A 135 -7.91 -23.52 -2.52
CA ASP A 135 -8.21 -24.96 -2.56
C ASP A 135 -7.54 -25.74 -1.44
N TYR A 136 -6.57 -25.15 -0.75
CA TYR A 136 -5.75 -25.83 0.24
C TYR A 136 -5.56 -25.02 1.53
N GLU A 137 -5.38 -25.73 2.63
CA GLU A 137 -4.85 -25.17 3.87
C GLU A 137 -3.50 -25.80 4.20
N LEU A 138 -2.49 -24.97 4.49
CA LEU A 138 -1.19 -25.44 4.98
C LEU A 138 -1.24 -25.64 6.50
N TYR A 139 -1.11 -26.89 6.94
CA TYR A 139 -0.85 -27.27 8.32
C TYR A 139 0.65 -27.48 8.56
N VAL A 140 1.16 -27.01 9.71
CA VAL A 140 2.54 -27.20 10.14
C VAL A 140 2.57 -27.60 11.61
N ASN A 141 3.35 -28.64 11.96
CA ASN A 141 3.50 -29.10 13.33
C ASN A 141 4.90 -28.79 13.89
N GLY A 142 5.03 -27.65 14.56
CA GLY A 142 6.24 -27.24 15.28
C GLY A 142 6.76 -28.29 16.25
N HIS A 143 5.87 -28.90 17.04
CA HIS A 143 6.23 -29.88 18.05
C HIS A 143 6.88 -31.13 17.44
N GLN A 144 6.50 -31.50 16.21
CA GLN A 144 7.08 -32.60 15.44
C GLN A 144 8.13 -32.15 14.42
N GLY A 145 8.75 -30.99 14.64
CA GLY A 145 9.89 -30.49 13.84
C GLY A 145 9.51 -29.82 12.53
N GLY A 146 8.22 -29.58 12.29
CA GLY A 146 7.72 -28.77 11.17
C GLY A 146 7.95 -27.29 11.38
N TYR A 147 8.36 -26.57 10.34
CA TYR A 147 8.43 -25.11 10.36
C TYR A 147 8.46 -24.57 8.93
N ILE A 148 8.19 -23.27 8.80
CA ILE A 148 8.42 -22.54 7.54
C ILE A 148 9.66 -21.69 7.73
N ASP A 149 10.62 -21.82 6.82
CA ASP A 149 11.82 -20.99 6.74
C ASP A 149 11.61 -19.95 5.64
N PHE A 150 11.53 -18.67 6.00
CA PHE A 150 11.38 -17.56 5.04
C PHE A 150 12.72 -16.97 4.60
N GLY A 151 13.84 -17.54 5.08
CA GLY A 151 15.18 -17.07 4.82
C GLY A 151 15.59 -15.87 5.67
N VAL A 152 16.81 -15.40 5.41
CA VAL A 152 17.43 -14.28 6.14
C VAL A 152 17.27 -13.00 5.33
N SER A 153 16.66 -11.98 5.94
CA SER A 153 16.63 -10.64 5.37
C SER A 153 16.45 -9.59 6.47
N PRO A 154 17.26 -8.51 6.49
CA PRO A 154 17.03 -7.40 7.40
C PRO A 154 15.69 -6.70 7.11
N ASN A 155 15.13 -6.84 5.90
CA ASN A 155 13.86 -6.22 5.52
C ASN A 155 12.66 -6.85 6.23
N PHE A 156 12.80 -8.05 6.83
CA PHE A 156 11.75 -8.64 7.67
C PHE A 156 11.67 -8.00 9.06
N SER A 157 12.65 -7.17 9.42
CA SER A 157 12.78 -6.66 10.78
C SER A 157 13.21 -5.20 10.87
N ARG A 158 13.57 -4.51 9.78
CA ARG A 158 13.99 -3.10 9.77
C ARG A 158 13.16 -2.30 8.76
N PHE A 159 12.32 -1.41 9.28
CA PHE A 159 11.32 -0.66 8.53
C PHE A 159 11.46 0.87 8.68
N GLY A 160 12.61 1.31 9.19
CA GLY A 160 12.92 2.72 9.39
C GLY A 160 14.29 2.90 10.04
N SER A 161 14.59 4.14 10.42
CA SER A 161 15.73 4.47 11.29
C SER A 161 15.44 4.07 12.74
N GLU A 162 16.48 4.00 13.57
CA GLU A 162 16.33 3.77 15.02
C GLU A 162 15.36 4.78 15.65
N GLY A 163 14.41 4.29 16.46
CA GLY A 163 13.37 5.09 17.10
C GLY A 163 12.31 5.64 16.15
N GLN A 164 12.30 5.20 14.88
CA GLN A 164 11.38 5.66 13.83
C GLN A 164 10.85 4.49 13.00
N GLN A 165 10.64 3.35 13.64
CA GLN A 165 10.17 2.14 12.96
C GLN A 165 8.67 2.21 12.71
N THR A 166 8.25 1.79 11.52
CA THR A 166 6.85 1.79 11.11
C THR A 166 6.56 0.56 10.27
N PHE A 167 5.67 -0.31 10.73
CA PHE A 167 5.33 -1.53 10.02
C PHE A 167 4.04 -2.15 10.50
N THR A 168 3.52 -3.07 9.69
CA THR A 168 2.38 -3.92 10.01
C THR A 168 2.72 -5.36 9.71
N ILE A 169 2.44 -6.26 10.64
CA ILE A 169 2.48 -7.71 10.43
C ILE A 169 1.05 -8.21 10.52
N GLU A 170 0.58 -8.93 9.52
CA GLU A 170 -0.76 -9.52 9.54
C GLU A 170 -0.79 -10.88 8.85
N LEU A 171 -1.68 -11.74 9.35
CA LEU A 171 -1.83 -13.10 8.87
C LEU A 171 -3.18 -13.68 9.29
N TRP A 172 -3.65 -14.65 8.51
CA TRP A 172 -4.63 -15.60 8.98
C TRP A 172 -3.92 -16.79 9.62
N MET A 173 -4.39 -17.18 10.80
CA MET A 173 -3.87 -18.31 11.55
C MET A 173 -4.98 -19.13 12.18
N LYS A 174 -4.75 -20.43 12.31
CA LYS A 174 -5.62 -21.38 13.04
C LYS A 174 -4.74 -22.27 13.89
N VAL A 175 -4.61 -21.95 15.18
CA VAL A 175 -3.75 -22.71 16.09
C VAL A 175 -4.49 -23.91 16.67
N LYS A 176 -3.80 -25.05 16.79
CA LYS A 176 -4.38 -26.30 17.30
C LYS A 176 -4.29 -26.41 18.82
N SER A 177 -3.21 -25.88 19.40
CA SER A 177 -2.89 -25.99 20.81
C SER A 177 -2.23 -24.72 21.34
N GLN A 178 -2.28 -24.55 22.65
CA GLN A 178 -1.57 -23.52 23.39
C GLN A 178 -0.80 -24.18 24.51
N GLU A 179 0.52 -24.21 24.41
CA GLU A 179 1.40 -24.78 25.43
C GLU A 179 2.57 -23.84 25.69
N GLY A 180 2.77 -23.47 26.97
CA GLY A 180 3.90 -22.65 27.40
C GLY A 180 4.08 -21.39 26.56
N PHE A 181 5.22 -21.28 25.88
CA PHE A 181 5.51 -20.24 24.90
C PHE A 181 5.58 -20.87 23.49
N GLY A 182 4.63 -20.55 22.61
CA GLY A 182 4.59 -21.02 21.23
C GLY A 182 4.77 -19.88 20.23
N SER A 183 5.76 -19.98 19.34
CA SER A 183 6.04 -18.94 18.33
C SER A 183 5.34 -19.25 17.01
N VAL A 184 4.35 -18.44 16.64
CA VAL A 184 3.58 -18.59 15.39
C VAL A 184 4.40 -18.10 14.22
N ILE A 185 4.98 -16.91 14.34
CA ILE A 185 5.91 -16.35 13.36
C ILE A 185 6.89 -15.40 14.04
N SER A 186 8.16 -15.47 13.65
CA SER A 186 9.24 -14.85 14.39
C SER A 186 10.40 -14.42 13.53
N THR A 187 10.81 -13.18 13.73
CA THR A 187 12.20 -12.72 13.50
C THR A 187 12.97 -12.64 14.81
N PHE A 188 12.34 -12.96 15.95
CA PHE A 188 12.89 -12.73 17.28
C PHE A 188 14.03 -13.67 17.59
N VAL A 189 15.11 -13.09 18.09
CA VAL A 189 16.27 -13.81 18.63
C VAL A 189 16.59 -13.29 20.01
N GLU A 190 17.02 -14.22 20.83
CA GLU A 190 17.58 -13.95 22.14
C GLU A 190 18.83 -14.80 22.28
N LYS A 191 19.97 -14.14 22.55
CA LYS A 191 21.24 -14.78 22.84
C LYS A 191 21.68 -14.41 24.25
N GLY A 192 22.24 -15.38 24.96
CA GLY A 192 22.77 -15.22 26.31
C GLY A 192 21.71 -15.58 27.36
N ASP A 193 22.18 -15.94 28.55
CA ASP A 193 21.33 -16.05 29.73
C ASP A 193 21.35 -14.73 30.52
N ASP A 194 20.65 -14.68 31.66
CA ASP A 194 20.52 -13.48 32.48
C ASP A 194 21.86 -12.92 33.03
N ASN A 195 22.97 -13.68 32.90
CA ASN A 195 24.29 -13.27 33.36
C ASN A 195 25.30 -13.04 32.22
N ASP A 196 24.91 -13.22 30.95
CA ASP A 196 25.81 -13.01 29.81
C ASP A 196 25.99 -11.50 29.55
N PRO A 197 27.21 -10.93 29.68
CA PRO A 197 27.45 -9.52 29.36
C PRO A 197 27.24 -9.19 27.87
N ASN A 198 27.16 -10.20 27.00
CA ASN A 198 26.84 -10.07 25.58
C ASN A 198 25.40 -10.45 25.26
N HIS A 199 24.53 -10.52 26.27
CA HIS A 199 23.10 -10.77 26.07
C HIS A 199 22.51 -9.73 25.10
N TYR A 200 21.67 -10.21 24.19
CA TYR A 200 20.88 -9.33 23.36
C TYR A 200 19.56 -9.97 22.97
N ARG A 201 18.58 -9.10 22.74
CA ARG A 201 17.28 -9.39 22.12
C ARG A 201 17.13 -8.54 20.87
N LYS A 202 16.63 -9.15 19.79
CA LYS A 202 16.37 -8.45 18.52
C LYS A 202 15.14 -9.02 17.85
N GLY A 203 14.45 -8.20 17.07
CA GLY A 203 13.32 -8.59 16.24
C GLY A 203 11.97 -8.59 16.97
N TRP A 204 11.03 -9.27 16.35
CA TRP A 204 9.65 -9.40 16.84
C TRP A 204 9.14 -10.84 16.69
N CYS A 205 8.15 -11.23 17.49
CA CYS A 205 7.45 -12.49 17.31
C CYS A 205 5.96 -12.42 17.69
N VAL A 206 5.13 -13.03 16.85
CA VAL A 206 3.74 -13.36 17.20
C VAL A 206 3.78 -14.67 17.97
N ASN A 207 3.33 -14.65 19.22
CA ASN A 207 3.46 -15.79 20.12
C ASN A 207 2.23 -16.02 20.98
N LEU A 208 2.03 -17.28 21.36
CA LEU A 208 1.13 -17.72 22.39
C LEU A 208 1.92 -17.84 23.71
N PHE A 209 1.34 -17.39 24.82
CA PHE A 209 2.01 -17.42 26.12
C PHE A 209 1.08 -17.78 27.27
N ASP A 210 1.63 -18.59 28.19
CA ASP A 210 1.00 -19.09 29.43
C ASP A 210 -0.40 -19.71 29.20
N GLN A 211 -0.59 -20.34 28.04
CA GLN A 211 -1.86 -20.97 27.64
C GLN A 211 -3.08 -20.04 27.62
N LYS A 212 -2.86 -18.72 27.61
CA LYS A 212 -3.93 -17.74 27.81
C LYS A 212 -3.90 -16.58 26.84
N SER A 213 -2.75 -16.26 26.25
CA SER A 213 -2.59 -14.99 25.55
C SER A 213 -1.99 -15.15 24.17
N LEU A 214 -2.53 -14.42 23.22
CA LEU A 214 -1.90 -14.14 21.93
C LEU A 214 -1.25 -12.75 22.03
N ARG A 215 0.03 -12.70 21.69
CA ARG A 215 0.89 -11.53 21.91
C ARG A 215 1.73 -11.25 20.68
N MET A 216 2.20 -10.02 20.60
CA MET A 216 3.34 -9.64 19.81
C MET A 216 4.44 -9.19 20.77
N SER A 217 5.60 -9.84 20.75
CA SER A 217 6.77 -9.41 21.53
C SER A 217 7.72 -8.62 20.63
N TYR A 218 8.18 -7.46 21.12
CA TYR A 218 9.15 -6.59 20.46
C TYR A 218 10.38 -6.44 21.34
N ALA A 219 11.58 -6.68 20.79
CA ALA A 219 12.82 -6.29 21.46
C ALA A 219 12.92 -4.75 21.56
N SER A 220 13.12 -4.21 22.77
CA SER A 220 13.21 -2.76 23.00
C SER A 220 14.59 -2.28 23.42
N ASP A 221 15.47 -3.20 23.80
CA ASP A 221 16.92 -3.05 23.89
C ASP A 221 17.52 -4.46 24.02
N ASN A 222 18.74 -4.58 24.55
CA ASN A 222 19.36 -5.89 24.77
C ASN A 222 18.55 -6.77 25.73
N TRP A 223 17.90 -6.18 26.73
CA TRP A 223 17.27 -6.86 27.87
C TRP A 223 15.76 -6.74 27.90
N ASN A 224 15.18 -5.67 27.41
CA ASN A 224 13.78 -5.37 27.60
C ASN A 224 12.93 -5.81 26.40
N LEU A 225 11.68 -6.11 26.71
CA LEU A 225 10.64 -6.43 25.72
C LEU A 225 9.46 -5.50 25.94
N MET A 226 8.76 -5.18 24.85
CA MET A 226 7.38 -4.71 24.92
C MET A 226 6.48 -5.82 24.39
N GLU A 227 5.52 -6.27 25.19
CA GLU A 227 4.69 -7.45 24.88
C GLU A 227 3.19 -7.12 24.92
N PRO A 228 2.67 -6.31 23.98
CA PRO A 228 1.23 -6.19 23.80
C PRO A 228 0.60 -7.54 23.51
N GLY A 229 -0.52 -7.80 24.15
CA GLY A 229 -1.31 -9.01 23.96
C GLY A 229 -2.66 -8.91 24.63
N PHE A 230 -3.46 -9.95 24.42
CA PHE A 230 -4.82 -10.07 24.96
C PHE A 230 -5.13 -11.55 25.22
N GLU A 231 -6.16 -11.82 26.03
CA GLU A 231 -6.61 -13.18 26.28
C GLU A 231 -7.13 -13.83 25.00
N PHE A 232 -6.66 -15.04 24.71
CA PHE A 232 -6.93 -15.74 23.47
C PHE A 232 -7.26 -17.20 23.74
N ASN A 233 -8.51 -17.58 23.43
CA ASN A 233 -9.04 -18.94 23.68
C ASN A 233 -9.58 -19.60 22.39
N THR A 234 -9.42 -18.95 21.24
CA THR A 234 -9.94 -19.42 19.95
C THR A 234 -8.96 -20.43 19.35
N LEU A 235 -9.20 -21.72 19.59
CA LEU A 235 -8.43 -22.82 19.00
C LEU A 235 -9.25 -23.46 17.87
N ASN A 236 -8.56 -24.04 16.89
CA ASN A 236 -9.18 -24.77 15.77
C ASN A 236 -10.10 -23.94 14.85
N GLU A 237 -10.09 -22.62 14.98
CA GLU A 237 -10.82 -21.70 14.12
C GLU A 237 -9.85 -20.72 13.46
N TRP A 238 -10.19 -20.27 12.25
CA TRP A 238 -9.43 -19.23 11.56
C TRP A 238 -9.66 -17.88 12.22
N VAL A 239 -8.56 -17.20 12.54
CA VAL A 239 -8.57 -15.81 12.97
C VAL A 239 -7.59 -14.99 12.14
N HIS A 240 -7.94 -13.74 11.89
CA HIS A 240 -7.03 -12.75 11.35
C HIS A 240 -6.35 -12.01 12.50
N PHE A 241 -5.02 -12.04 12.55
CA PHE A 241 -4.23 -11.29 13.51
C PHE A 241 -3.50 -10.17 12.79
N ALA A 242 -3.47 -8.98 13.38
CA ALA A 242 -2.61 -7.90 12.92
C ALA A 242 -1.95 -7.14 14.07
N ALA A 243 -0.66 -6.86 13.93
CA ALA A 243 0.10 -5.99 14.82
C ALA A 243 0.67 -4.81 14.03
N VAL A 244 0.34 -3.60 14.46
CA VAL A 244 0.76 -2.33 13.85
C VAL A 244 1.71 -1.62 14.79
N MET A 245 2.89 -1.26 14.30
CA MET A 245 3.92 -0.49 15.01
C MET A 245 4.14 0.85 14.29
N ASN A 246 4.18 1.93 15.07
CA ASN A 246 4.62 3.24 14.63
C ASN A 246 5.27 3.98 15.80
N GLU A 247 6.61 4.00 15.86
CA GLU A 247 7.34 4.65 16.96
C GLU A 247 7.14 6.18 17.02
N LYS A 248 6.65 6.81 15.94
CA LYS A 248 6.26 8.23 15.93
C LYS A 248 4.84 8.48 16.45
N GLY A 249 4.08 7.42 16.66
CA GLY A 249 2.71 7.43 17.16
C GLY A 249 1.63 7.61 16.09
N PHE A 250 0.38 7.39 16.49
CA PHE A 250 -0.78 7.42 15.60
C PHE A 250 -1.54 8.73 15.72
N ASN A 251 -1.31 9.70 14.82
CA ASN A 251 -2.12 10.92 14.69
C ASN A 251 -2.40 11.68 16.02
N GLY A 252 -1.42 11.72 16.93
CA GLY A 252 -1.54 12.39 18.23
C GLY A 252 -2.31 11.60 19.31
N GLU A 253 -2.69 10.35 19.03
CA GLU A 253 -3.25 9.44 20.04
C GLU A 253 -2.26 9.22 21.19
N THR A 254 -2.75 9.33 22.43
CA THR A 254 -1.97 9.17 23.65
C THR A 254 -2.69 8.28 24.65
N ASN A 255 -1.95 7.70 25.59
CA ASN A 255 -2.54 7.05 26.77
C ASN A 255 -2.95 8.10 27.83
N GLY A 256 -3.45 7.64 28.98
CA GLY A 256 -3.90 8.51 30.07
C GLY A 256 -2.81 9.42 30.69
N SER A 257 -1.53 9.14 30.45
CA SER A 257 -0.41 9.99 30.89
C SER A 257 0.11 10.94 29.80
N GLY A 258 -0.52 10.97 28.63
CA GLY A 258 -0.08 11.78 27.49
C GLY A 258 1.06 11.17 26.68
N SER A 259 1.46 9.91 26.96
CA SER A 259 2.47 9.22 26.16
C SER A 259 1.87 8.75 24.82
N PRO A 260 2.53 8.98 23.66
CA PRO A 260 2.00 8.57 22.36
C PRO A 260 1.74 7.07 22.28
N ILE A 261 0.60 6.66 21.72
CA ILE A 261 0.34 5.27 21.36
C ILE A 261 1.24 4.90 20.19
N ILE A 262 2.05 3.85 20.32
CA ILE A 262 3.01 3.41 19.30
C ILE A 262 2.74 2.00 18.77
N CYS A 263 1.88 1.24 19.44
CA CYS A 263 1.49 -0.09 18.97
C CYS A 263 -0.01 -0.32 19.14
N LYS A 264 -0.60 -0.99 18.16
CA LYS A 264 -1.98 -1.48 18.16
C LYS A 264 -2.01 -2.93 17.71
N ILE A 265 -2.78 -3.77 18.39
CA ILE A 265 -3.03 -5.17 17.99
C ILE A 265 -4.51 -5.37 17.71
N TYR A 266 -4.81 -6.06 16.63
CA TYR A 266 -6.15 -6.37 16.15
C TYR A 266 -6.35 -7.89 16.05
N LEU A 267 -7.59 -8.32 16.26
CA LEU A 267 -8.05 -9.69 15.96
C LEU A 267 -9.37 -9.60 15.19
N ASN A 268 -9.45 -10.24 14.03
CA ASN A 268 -10.60 -10.22 13.13
C ASN A 268 -11.05 -8.79 12.77
N GLY A 269 -10.07 -7.90 12.55
CA GLY A 269 -10.33 -6.49 12.21
C GLY A 269 -10.62 -5.58 13.41
N GLU A 270 -10.80 -6.12 14.61
CA GLU A 270 -11.21 -5.36 15.80
C GLU A 270 -10.01 -5.09 16.72
N LEU A 271 -9.86 -3.85 17.18
CA LEU A 271 -8.77 -3.45 18.08
C LEU A 271 -8.88 -4.19 19.42
N LYS A 272 -7.79 -4.84 19.85
CA LYS A 272 -7.73 -5.61 21.10
C LYS A 272 -6.89 -4.94 22.18
N THR A 273 -5.74 -4.37 21.82
CA THR A 273 -4.87 -3.71 22.79
C THR A 273 -3.99 -2.66 22.13
N THR A 274 -3.51 -1.72 22.95
CA THR A 274 -2.56 -0.69 22.56
C THR A 274 -1.40 -0.62 23.56
N ARG A 275 -0.25 -0.09 23.11
CA ARG A 275 0.86 0.29 23.99
C ARG A 275 1.37 1.67 23.64
N ALA A 276 1.72 2.42 24.67
CA ALA A 276 2.31 3.73 24.55
C ALA A 276 3.84 3.66 24.54
N LYS A 277 4.51 4.73 24.08
CA LYS A 277 5.97 4.80 24.10
C LYS A 277 6.55 4.63 25.50
N SER A 278 5.83 5.10 26.53
CA SER A 278 6.21 4.91 27.94
C SER A 278 6.25 3.45 28.37
N ASP A 279 5.59 2.54 27.66
CA ASP A 279 5.58 1.10 27.97
C ASP A 279 6.79 0.38 27.37
N MET A 280 7.65 1.10 26.63
CA MET A 280 8.81 0.57 25.94
C MET A 280 10.10 1.18 26.52
N ALA A 281 10.92 0.37 27.19
CA ALA A 281 12.14 0.81 27.88
C ALA A 281 13.23 1.41 26.97
N GLY A 282 13.07 1.30 25.64
CA GLY A 282 13.98 1.83 24.62
C GLY A 282 13.29 1.94 23.27
N ASN A 283 14.04 1.75 22.18
CA ASN A 283 13.52 1.74 20.82
C ASN A 283 13.43 0.32 20.28
N TYR A 284 12.57 0.10 19.29
CA TYR A 284 12.50 -1.21 18.65
C TYR A 284 13.87 -1.61 18.08
N THR A 285 14.35 -2.79 18.47
CA THR A 285 15.66 -3.31 18.06
C THR A 285 15.48 -4.34 16.94
N SER A 286 15.73 -3.93 15.70
CA SER A 286 15.65 -4.81 14.52
C SER A 286 16.58 -6.02 14.58
N ASN A 287 16.09 -7.18 14.14
CA ASN A 287 16.96 -8.31 13.81
C ASN A 287 17.60 -8.10 12.43
N THR A 288 18.90 -7.84 12.42
CA THR A 288 19.71 -7.64 11.21
C THR A 288 20.84 -8.67 11.11
N LEU A 289 20.75 -9.76 11.88
CA LEU A 289 21.75 -10.82 11.86
C LEU A 289 21.72 -11.57 10.54
N GLU A 290 22.90 -11.84 9.97
CA GLU A 290 23.05 -12.49 8.66
C GLU A 290 22.82 -14.00 8.68
N ASN A 291 22.70 -14.60 9.87
CA ASN A 291 22.59 -16.05 10.04
C ASN A 291 21.26 -16.50 10.68
N THR A 292 20.31 -15.58 10.87
CA THR A 292 19.04 -15.91 11.54
C THR A 292 17.87 -15.64 10.60
N ALA A 293 17.19 -16.71 10.20
CA ALA A 293 16.02 -16.63 9.34
C ALA A 293 14.78 -16.13 10.10
N MET A 294 13.84 -15.53 9.36
CA MET A 294 12.45 -15.46 9.81
C MET A 294 11.82 -16.84 9.67
N VAL A 295 11.09 -17.29 10.68
CA VAL A 295 10.47 -18.62 10.69
C VAL A 295 9.04 -18.60 11.24
N ALA A 296 8.20 -19.53 10.79
CA ALA A 296 6.88 -19.79 11.39
C ALA A 296 6.82 -21.16 12.06
N PHE A 297 5.93 -21.29 13.06
CA PHE A 297 5.74 -22.47 13.91
C PHE A 297 6.96 -22.87 14.74
N GLY A 298 7.85 -21.90 14.96
CA GLY A 298 9.09 -22.04 15.70
C GLY A 298 9.75 -20.68 15.94
N GLN A 299 10.93 -20.70 16.55
CA GLN A 299 11.78 -19.53 16.72
C GLN A 299 13.24 -19.93 16.54
N MET A 300 14.02 -19.08 15.89
CA MET A 300 15.46 -19.31 15.73
C MET A 300 16.25 -18.96 17.01
N ASP A 301 17.24 -19.77 17.30
CA ASP A 301 18.39 -19.44 18.13
C ASP A 301 19.59 -19.17 17.21
N PRO A 302 20.34 -18.07 17.42
CA PRO A 302 21.45 -17.70 16.54
C PRO A 302 22.64 -18.68 16.61
N VAL A 303 22.66 -19.61 17.57
CA VAL A 303 23.71 -20.62 17.73
C VAL A 303 23.19 -22.02 17.41
N SER A 304 22.04 -22.41 17.98
CA SER A 304 21.55 -23.80 17.89
C SER A 304 20.51 -24.05 16.79
N GLY A 305 20.12 -23.04 16.01
CA GLY A 305 19.02 -23.16 15.04
C GLY A 305 17.65 -23.12 15.73
N ILE A 306 16.64 -23.81 15.20
CA ILE A 306 15.27 -23.77 15.75
C ILE A 306 15.24 -24.19 17.23
N LYS A 307 14.69 -23.34 18.10
CA LYS A 307 14.50 -23.61 19.53
C LYS A 307 13.53 -24.77 19.75
N GLY A 308 13.89 -25.66 20.68
CA GLY A 308 13.11 -26.87 20.98
C GLY A 308 11.82 -26.61 21.77
N ASP A 309 11.76 -25.51 22.52
CA ASP A 309 10.70 -25.17 23.50
C ASP A 309 9.79 -24.02 23.04
N ARG A 310 10.00 -23.46 21.83
CA ARG A 310 9.28 -22.29 21.30
C ARG A 310 8.44 -22.62 20.08
N LYS A 311 7.62 -23.66 20.17
CA LYS A 311 6.92 -24.29 19.05
C LYS A 311 5.41 -24.20 19.21
N VAL A 312 4.72 -24.19 18.08
CA VAL A 312 3.26 -24.27 17.99
C VAL A 312 2.90 -25.12 16.78
N GLU A 313 1.71 -25.71 16.78
CA GLU A 313 1.12 -26.34 15.61
C GLU A 313 -0.17 -25.64 15.18
N GLY A 314 -0.40 -25.60 13.88
CA GLY A 314 -1.55 -24.92 13.32
C GLY A 314 -1.48 -24.72 11.82
N TYR A 315 -2.31 -23.81 11.34
CA TYR A 315 -2.41 -23.43 9.94
C TYR A 315 -2.12 -21.94 9.78
N ILE A 316 -1.61 -21.58 8.61
CA ILE A 316 -1.31 -20.21 8.22
C ILE A 316 -1.77 -19.97 6.78
N LYS A 317 -2.32 -18.79 6.51
CA LYS A 317 -2.54 -18.29 5.14
C LYS A 317 -2.49 -16.77 5.12
N HIS A 318 -2.30 -16.19 3.93
CA HIS A 318 -2.25 -14.74 3.70
C HIS A 318 -1.35 -14.01 4.71
N PHE A 319 -0.12 -14.46 4.86
CA PHE A 319 0.85 -13.81 5.73
C PHE A 319 1.53 -12.66 4.99
N HIS A 320 1.47 -11.46 5.55
CA HIS A 320 2.03 -10.26 4.95
C HIS A 320 2.84 -9.42 5.95
N ILE A 321 3.89 -8.78 5.42
CA ILE A 321 4.65 -7.74 6.11
C ILE A 321 4.56 -6.46 5.30
N TRP A 322 4.20 -5.36 5.96
CA TRP A 322 4.08 -4.04 5.36
C TRP A 322 5.08 -3.09 6.01
N LYS A 323 5.75 -2.24 5.23
CA LYS A 323 6.65 -1.17 5.73
C LYS A 323 5.90 0.13 6.08
N SER A 324 4.60 0.03 6.28
CA SER A 324 3.71 1.12 6.69
C SER A 324 2.89 0.70 7.90
N ALA A 325 2.38 1.69 8.64
CA ALA A 325 1.38 1.47 9.67
C ALA A 325 0.00 1.51 9.01
N LYS A 326 -0.59 0.34 8.77
CA LYS A 326 -1.93 0.24 8.17
C LYS A 326 -2.97 0.85 9.09
N SER A 327 -3.96 1.52 8.50
CA SER A 327 -5.06 2.10 9.25
C SER A 327 -6.00 1.02 9.79
N GLU A 328 -6.80 1.35 10.80
CA GLU A 328 -7.84 0.43 11.30
C GLU A 328 -8.82 0.01 10.19
N SER A 329 -9.13 0.91 9.27
CA SER A 329 -9.97 0.61 8.09
C SER A 329 -9.31 -0.44 7.19
N ASP A 330 -8.01 -0.29 6.91
CA ASP A 330 -7.26 -1.26 6.08
C ASP A 330 -7.19 -2.63 6.76
N ILE A 331 -6.92 -2.66 8.07
CA ILE A 331 -6.90 -3.91 8.85
C ILE A 331 -8.26 -4.60 8.82
N LYS A 332 -9.36 -3.85 8.96
CA LYS A 332 -10.71 -4.39 8.88
C LYS A 332 -11.01 -4.95 7.48
N LYS A 333 -10.60 -4.25 6.43
CA LYS A 333 -10.74 -4.74 5.05
C LYS A 333 -9.94 -6.03 4.82
N LEU A 334 -8.70 -6.11 5.29
CA LEU A 334 -7.88 -7.33 5.22
C LEU A 334 -8.54 -8.51 5.96
N ALA A 335 -9.04 -8.26 7.18
CA ALA A 335 -9.72 -9.27 8.01
C ALA A 335 -11.07 -9.74 7.44
N GLN A 336 -11.67 -8.98 6.53
CA GLN A 336 -12.96 -9.28 5.90
C GLN A 336 -12.81 -9.75 4.46
N TYR A 337 -11.57 -10.02 4.00
CA TYR A 337 -11.26 -10.30 2.61
C TYR A 337 -11.88 -9.24 1.68
N GLN A 338 -11.80 -7.96 2.03
CA GLN A 338 -12.25 -6.86 1.18
C GLN A 338 -11.10 -6.19 0.44
N LEU A 339 -9.86 -6.46 0.85
CA LEU A 339 -8.65 -6.04 0.16
C LEU A 339 -7.95 -7.29 -0.39
N LEU A 340 -7.73 -7.35 -1.70
CA LEU A 340 -6.85 -8.34 -2.29
C LEU A 340 -5.42 -7.84 -2.18
N VAL A 341 -4.52 -8.67 -1.64
CA VAL A 341 -3.10 -8.39 -1.64
C VAL A 341 -2.49 -9.02 -2.88
N THR A 342 -1.92 -8.22 -3.79
CA THR A 342 -1.46 -8.72 -5.09
C THR A 342 0.05 -8.94 -5.16
N GLY A 343 0.83 -8.20 -4.36
CA GLY A 343 2.28 -8.14 -4.52
C GLY A 343 2.77 -6.78 -5.05
N ASP A 344 1.90 -6.02 -5.70
CA ASP A 344 2.22 -4.75 -6.36
C ASP A 344 2.15 -3.54 -5.41
N GLU A 345 1.66 -3.74 -4.20
CA GLU A 345 1.52 -2.66 -3.23
C GLU A 345 2.90 -2.09 -2.88
N SER A 346 3.07 -0.78 -3.09
CA SER A 346 4.34 -0.08 -2.90
C SER A 346 4.93 -0.20 -1.49
N ASP A 347 4.07 -0.50 -0.49
CA ASP A 347 4.41 -0.67 0.92
C ASP A 347 4.43 -2.13 1.40
N LEU A 348 4.13 -3.11 0.54
CA LEU A 348 4.31 -4.52 0.86
C LEU A 348 5.80 -4.87 0.82
N VAL A 349 6.27 -5.54 1.86
CA VAL A 349 7.65 -6.06 1.96
C VAL A 349 7.70 -7.48 1.44
N CYS A 350 6.79 -8.33 1.89
CA CYS A 350 6.64 -9.70 1.40
C CYS A 350 5.25 -10.23 1.73
N GLY A 351 4.80 -11.23 0.98
CA GLY A 351 3.49 -11.84 1.16
C GLY A 351 3.47 -13.30 0.75
N TRP A 352 2.96 -14.20 1.59
CA TRP A 352 2.73 -15.59 1.20
C TRP A 352 1.25 -15.95 1.36
N PRO A 353 0.57 -16.37 0.28
CA PRO A 353 -0.83 -16.69 0.35
C PRO A 353 -1.09 -18.01 1.08
N PHE A 354 -0.22 -19.01 0.94
CA PHE A 354 -0.32 -20.36 1.54
C PHE A 354 -1.72 -21.01 1.47
N ASN A 355 -2.47 -20.70 0.43
CA ASN A 355 -3.80 -21.26 0.16
C ASN A 355 -3.79 -22.21 -1.06
N ARG A 356 -2.64 -22.33 -1.74
CA ARG A 356 -2.42 -23.18 -2.90
C ARG A 356 -1.20 -24.08 -2.69
N LEU A 357 -1.29 -25.32 -3.19
CA LEU A 357 -0.17 -26.25 -3.24
C LEU A 357 0.98 -25.70 -4.14
N PRO A 358 2.19 -25.47 -3.59
CA PRO A 358 3.34 -25.03 -4.38
C PRO A 358 3.89 -26.17 -5.24
N ASP A 359 4.51 -25.82 -6.38
CA ASP A 359 5.22 -26.78 -7.23
C ASP A 359 6.53 -27.26 -6.59
N ASP A 360 7.18 -26.42 -5.79
CA ASP A 360 8.39 -26.75 -5.02
C ASP A 360 8.28 -26.24 -3.59
N PHE A 361 8.24 -27.16 -2.63
CA PHE A 361 8.15 -26.83 -1.20
C PHE A 361 9.42 -26.20 -0.64
N ASN A 362 10.54 -26.22 -1.34
CA ASN A 362 11.77 -25.52 -0.92
C ASN A 362 11.90 -24.11 -1.51
N ASN A 363 11.07 -23.76 -2.50
CA ASN A 363 11.13 -22.48 -3.20
C ASN A 363 9.72 -21.93 -3.41
N VAL A 364 9.00 -21.73 -2.31
CA VAL A 364 7.66 -21.11 -2.32
C VAL A 364 7.83 -19.60 -2.46
N GLU A 365 7.68 -19.11 -3.67
CA GLU A 365 7.77 -17.69 -4.01
C GLU A 365 6.71 -16.86 -3.28
N ASP A 366 7.11 -15.67 -2.83
CA ASP A 366 6.21 -14.67 -2.26
C ASP A 366 5.50 -13.85 -3.34
N LEU A 367 4.39 -13.19 -3.00
CA LEU A 367 3.59 -12.36 -3.93
C LEU A 367 4.41 -11.26 -4.62
N THR A 368 5.50 -10.79 -3.98
CA THR A 368 6.35 -9.73 -4.54
C THR A 368 7.43 -10.24 -5.48
N GLY A 369 7.63 -11.57 -5.57
CA GLY A 369 8.70 -12.20 -6.35
C GLY A 369 10.12 -11.91 -5.83
N ARG A 370 10.25 -11.41 -4.60
CA ARG A 370 11.55 -11.00 -4.00
C ARG A 370 12.10 -12.01 -3.01
N TYR A 371 11.23 -12.82 -2.41
CA TYR A 371 11.57 -13.74 -1.34
C TYR A 371 10.99 -15.13 -1.61
N PHE A 372 11.65 -16.13 -1.05
CA PHE A 372 11.29 -17.53 -1.19
C PHE A 372 11.26 -18.18 0.17
N ALA A 373 10.21 -18.96 0.45
CA ALA A 373 10.10 -19.77 1.65
C ALA A 373 10.36 -21.25 1.35
N SER A 374 10.80 -21.97 2.38
CA SER A 374 10.94 -23.42 2.40
C SER A 374 10.07 -24.02 3.50
N LEU A 375 9.27 -25.02 3.16
CA LEU A 375 8.55 -25.86 4.13
C LEU A 375 9.46 -26.98 4.61
N LYS A 376 9.67 -27.09 5.91
CA LYS A 376 10.61 -28.05 6.53
C LYS A 376 9.87 -28.96 7.51
N GLY A 377 10.34 -30.20 7.62
CA GLY A 377 9.87 -31.15 8.62
C GLY A 377 8.41 -31.58 8.45
N ASN A 378 7.63 -31.56 9.55
CA ASN A 378 6.26 -32.02 9.59
C ASN A 378 5.26 -30.93 9.14
N PHE A 379 4.79 -31.03 7.91
CA PHE A 379 3.74 -30.19 7.35
C PHE A 379 2.81 -31.02 6.47
N GLN A 380 1.59 -30.52 6.24
CA GLN A 380 0.59 -31.15 5.40
C GLN A 380 -0.24 -30.08 4.67
N TRP A 381 -0.51 -30.32 3.39
CA TRP A 381 -1.51 -29.57 2.64
C TRP A 381 -2.85 -30.31 2.70
N VAL A 382 -3.89 -29.66 3.20
CA VAL A 382 -5.25 -30.20 3.29
C VAL A 382 -6.05 -29.66 2.11
N ASN A 383 -6.51 -30.53 1.22
CA ASN A 383 -7.41 -30.15 0.12
C ASN A 383 -8.83 -29.90 0.67
N LEU A 384 -9.44 -28.79 0.28
CA LEU A 384 -10.77 -28.36 0.70
C LEU A 384 -11.90 -28.80 -0.24
N LYS A 385 -11.58 -29.37 -1.40
CA LYS A 385 -12.54 -29.83 -2.42
C LYS A 385 -12.93 -31.29 -2.28
#